data_AF-A0A968I6U2-F1
#
_entry.id   AF-A0A968I6U2-F1
#
_cell.length_a   1.000
_cell.length_b   1.000
_cell.length_c   1.000
_cell.angle_alpha   90.00
_cell.angle_beta   90.00
_cell.angle_gamma   90.00
#
_symmetry.space_group_name_H-M   'P 1'
#
loop_
_entity.id
_entity.type
_entity.pdbx_description
1 polymer ?
#
loop_
_entity_poly.entity_id
_entity_poly.type
_entity_poly.pdbx_seq_one_letter_code
_entity_poly.pdbx_strand_id
1 'polypeptide(L)'
;MWDQTVRAAVQYPFGTGNAGFRDVLSAFQRYPSINFNSAHNYFLETLMTGGWWRLAVLLGLVLPMLWRAWRSGAWGLALGAAGLWGTLSFDVTGYMPSVMGLAFAALGATSQPAAKTAVARGFQGDLVLRWGVTAVTVALGVWWFAPCSDAVSCALTRHRGSREEITALAASLEPASRQGVLQETKRLNPRSLWVDNLSFTAATTALERLEVLRGITASYPVASPGYYLERARVAASLGLNPEAIKTLEAGLRIFPVGSVSAGVPLRGTDPLEVWSREAPILLARLRRP
;
A
#
# COMPACT_ATOMS: atom_id res chain seq x y z
N MET A 1 -7.62 -1.95 -11.49
CA MET A 1 -7.32 -1.38 -10.16
C MET A 1 -8.59 -1.18 -9.34
N TRP A 2 -9.53 -0.32 -9.75
CA TRP A 2 -10.79 -0.05 -9.03
C TRP A 2 -11.56 -1.30 -8.55
N ASP A 3 -11.79 -2.33 -9.40
CA ASP A 3 -12.48 -3.56 -8.97
C ASP A 3 -11.81 -4.24 -7.76
N GLN A 4 -10.47 -4.32 -7.74
CA GLN A 4 -9.73 -4.95 -6.65
C GLN A 4 -9.78 -4.09 -5.38
N THR A 5 -9.62 -2.76 -5.51
CA THR A 5 -9.67 -1.84 -4.36
C THR A 5 -11.07 -1.77 -3.74
N VAL A 6 -12.12 -1.70 -4.56
CA VAL A 6 -13.51 -1.66 -4.07
C VAL A 6 -13.82 -2.94 -3.30
N ARG A 7 -13.38 -4.11 -3.79
CA ARG A 7 -13.55 -5.37 -3.06
C ARG A 7 -12.75 -5.42 -1.77
N ALA A 8 -11.52 -4.92 -1.78
CA ALA A 8 -10.73 -4.78 -0.56
C ALA A 8 -11.47 -3.91 0.46
N ALA A 9 -12.04 -2.78 0.03
CA ALA A 9 -12.83 -1.88 0.88
C ALA A 9 -14.16 -2.48 1.34
N VAL A 10 -14.77 -3.40 0.59
CA VAL A 10 -15.94 -4.16 1.03
C VAL A 10 -15.56 -5.15 2.14
N GLN A 11 -14.41 -5.82 2.01
CA GLN A 11 -13.90 -6.73 3.04
C GLN A 11 -13.37 -5.99 4.27
N TYR A 12 -12.83 -4.79 4.07
CA TYR A 12 -12.20 -3.94 5.08
C TYR A 12 -12.82 -2.52 4.99
N PRO A 13 -14.04 -2.33 5.53
CA PRO A 13 -14.76 -1.06 5.40
C PRO A 13 -14.06 0.13 6.08
N PHE A 14 -13.16 -0.14 7.02
CA PHE A 14 -12.33 0.84 7.71
C PHE A 14 -10.89 0.90 7.19
N GLY A 15 -10.60 0.20 6.08
CA GLY A 15 -9.29 0.14 5.46
C GLY A 15 -8.36 -0.93 6.05
N THR A 16 -7.18 -1.05 5.45
CA THR A 16 -6.17 -2.06 5.80
C THR A 16 -5.14 -1.56 6.81
N GLY A 17 -5.28 -0.34 7.31
CA GLY A 17 -4.36 0.29 8.27
C GLY A 17 -3.33 1.20 7.60
N ASN A 18 -2.13 1.29 8.20
CA ASN A 18 -1.07 2.21 7.76
C ASN A 18 -0.25 1.71 6.57
N ALA A 19 -0.50 0.50 6.11
CA ALA A 19 0.08 -0.02 4.90
C ALA A 19 -0.55 0.66 3.69
N GLY A 20 0.28 1.23 2.82
CA GLY A 20 -0.19 1.89 1.60
C GLY A 20 -0.73 0.90 0.57
N PHE A 21 -1.33 1.37 -0.52
CA PHE A 21 -1.87 0.50 -1.57
C PHE A 21 -0.83 -0.50 -2.10
N ARG A 22 0.41 -0.03 -2.30
CA ARG A 22 1.56 -0.86 -2.70
C ARG A 22 1.80 -2.05 -1.78
N ASP A 23 1.53 -1.88 -0.49
CA ASP A 23 1.91 -2.84 0.54
C ASP A 23 0.89 -3.97 0.69
N VAL A 24 -0.39 -3.67 0.48
CA VAL A 24 -1.50 -4.63 0.68
C VAL A 24 -2.06 -5.21 -0.60
N LEU A 25 -1.74 -4.65 -1.76
CA LEU A 25 -2.29 -5.08 -3.04
C LEU A 25 -2.15 -6.58 -3.28
N SER A 26 -0.99 -7.16 -2.96
CA SER A 26 -0.74 -8.58 -3.17
C SER A 26 -1.75 -9.50 -2.47
N ALA A 27 -2.41 -9.04 -1.40
CA ALA A 27 -3.47 -9.78 -0.72
C ALA A 27 -4.80 -9.79 -1.48
N PHE A 28 -5.02 -8.78 -2.33
CA PHE A 28 -6.25 -8.60 -3.09
C PHE A 28 -6.05 -8.78 -4.59
N GLN A 29 -4.83 -9.10 -5.01
CA GLN A 29 -4.50 -9.33 -6.40
C GLN A 29 -5.28 -10.54 -6.92
N ARG A 30 -5.80 -10.42 -8.14
CA ARG A 30 -6.60 -11.45 -8.81
C ARG A 30 -5.97 -11.95 -10.08
N TYR A 31 -5.27 -11.05 -10.77
CA TYR A 31 -4.70 -11.30 -12.06
C TYR A 31 -3.18 -11.50 -11.89
N PRO A 32 -2.68 -12.73 -12.08
CA PRO A 32 -1.27 -13.08 -11.83
C PRO A 32 -0.28 -12.31 -12.71
N SER A 33 -0.71 -11.86 -13.88
CA SER A 33 0.12 -11.15 -14.85
C SER A 33 0.06 -9.62 -14.75
N ILE A 34 -0.79 -9.05 -13.89
CA ILE A 34 -0.98 -7.60 -13.85
C ILE A 34 -0.39 -7.01 -12.57
N ASN A 35 0.80 -6.41 -12.71
CA ASN A 35 1.48 -5.70 -11.62
C ASN A 35 0.92 -4.28 -11.48
N PHE A 36 0.13 -4.05 -10.44
CA PHE A 36 -0.40 -2.71 -10.10
C PHE A 36 0.34 -2.10 -8.92
N ASN A 37 1.68 -2.12 -8.92
CA ASN A 37 2.46 -1.78 -7.71
C ASN A 37 2.48 -0.27 -7.37
N SER A 38 1.83 0.56 -8.18
CA SER A 38 1.66 1.98 -7.93
C SER A 38 0.28 2.41 -8.41
N ALA A 39 -0.71 2.43 -7.51
CA ALA A 39 -1.91 3.20 -7.78
C ALA A 39 -1.55 4.66 -7.56
N HIS A 40 -1.21 5.36 -8.63
CA HIS A 40 -1.06 6.81 -8.66
C HIS A 40 -2.42 7.53 -8.52
N ASN A 41 -3.36 6.94 -7.78
CA ASN A 41 -4.71 7.38 -7.59
C ASN A 41 -4.97 7.56 -6.08
N TYR A 42 -5.13 8.81 -5.67
CA TYR A 42 -5.25 9.18 -4.26
C TYR A 42 -6.54 8.65 -3.63
N PHE A 43 -7.62 8.53 -4.41
CA PHE A 43 -8.87 7.98 -3.92
C PHE A 43 -8.75 6.49 -3.65
N LEU A 44 -8.03 5.75 -4.50
CA LEU A 44 -7.72 4.34 -4.26
C LEU A 44 -6.83 4.15 -3.04
N GLU A 45 -5.81 4.99 -2.86
CA GLU A 45 -4.95 4.99 -1.67
C GLU A 45 -5.75 5.28 -0.39
N THR A 46 -6.62 6.31 -0.44
CA THR A 46 -7.49 6.71 0.66
C THR A 46 -8.46 5.59 1.04
N LEU A 47 -9.08 4.98 0.04
CA LEU A 47 -10.03 3.89 0.20
C LEU A 47 -9.34 2.61 0.71
N MET A 48 -8.11 2.33 0.28
CA MET A 48 -7.36 1.16 0.74
C MET A 48 -6.90 1.32 2.20
N THR A 49 -6.31 2.47 2.53
CA THR A 49 -5.74 2.71 3.87
C THR A 49 -6.80 2.94 4.95
N GLY A 50 -7.84 3.74 4.66
CA GLY A 50 -8.85 4.16 5.64
C GLY A 50 -10.28 3.81 5.27
N GLY A 51 -10.49 3.02 4.21
CA GLY A 51 -11.80 2.50 3.85
C GLY A 51 -12.78 3.56 3.37
N TRP A 52 -14.06 3.20 3.39
CA TRP A 52 -15.15 4.08 2.99
C TRP A 52 -15.25 5.32 3.88
N TRP A 53 -14.93 5.16 5.17
CA TRP A 53 -14.93 6.27 6.13
C TRP A 53 -13.98 7.38 5.71
N ARG A 54 -12.70 7.06 5.45
CA ARG A 54 -11.70 8.07 5.10
C ARG A 54 -12.03 8.73 3.76
N LEU A 55 -12.55 7.95 2.81
CA LEU A 55 -13.03 8.49 1.53
C LEU A 55 -14.24 9.43 1.72
N ALA A 56 -15.20 9.06 2.57
CA ALA A 56 -16.37 9.89 2.86
C ALA A 56 -15.97 11.22 3.54
N VAL A 57 -15.03 11.18 4.49
CA VAL A 57 -14.47 12.40 5.10
C VAL A 57 -13.78 13.27 4.06
N LEU A 58 -12.93 12.69 3.21
CA LEU A 58 -12.25 13.42 2.14
C LEU A 58 -13.26 14.12 1.22
N LEU A 59 -14.24 13.38 0.71
CA LEU A 59 -15.27 13.93 -0.17
C LEU A 59 -16.16 14.96 0.55
N GLY A 60 -16.48 14.73 1.82
CA GLY A 60 -17.24 15.65 2.67
C GLY A 60 -16.51 16.98 2.93
N LEU A 61 -15.18 17.00 2.86
CA LEU A 61 -14.39 18.23 2.92
C LEU A 61 -14.28 18.92 1.56
N VAL A 62 -13.98 18.14 0.50
CA VAL A 62 -13.70 18.68 -0.84
C VAL A 62 -14.97 19.16 -1.54
N LEU A 63 -16.02 18.34 -1.59
CA LEU A 63 -17.22 18.62 -2.39
C LEU A 63 -17.97 19.89 -1.96
N PRO A 64 -18.20 20.17 -0.65
CA PRO A 64 -18.89 21.38 -0.25
C PRO A 64 -18.10 22.66 -0.56
N MET A 65 -16.76 22.61 -0.46
CA MET A 65 -15.90 23.75 -0.81
C MET A 65 -15.99 24.04 -2.32
N LEU A 66 -15.84 23.01 -3.15
CA LEU A 66 -16.00 23.14 -4.61
C LEU A 66 -17.39 23.64 -4.98
N TRP A 67 -18.45 23.09 -4.37
CA TRP A 67 -19.83 23.49 -4.64
C TRP A 67 -20.10 24.97 -4.29
N ARG A 68 -19.64 25.42 -3.12
CA ARG A 68 -19.79 26.84 -2.72
C ARG A 68 -19.04 27.76 -3.66
N ALA A 69 -17.80 27.42 -4.00
CA ALA A 69 -16.97 28.20 -4.90
C ALA A 69 -17.57 28.27 -6.32
N TRP A 70 -18.08 27.15 -6.82
CA TRP A 70 -18.79 27.06 -8.10
C TRP A 70 -20.02 27.97 -8.18
N ARG A 71 -20.76 28.10 -7.06
CA ARG A 71 -21.94 28.98 -6.95
C ARG A 71 -21.60 30.43 -6.62
N SER A 72 -20.32 30.81 -6.62
CA SER A 72 -19.85 32.14 -6.26
C SER A 72 -19.11 32.82 -7.43
N GLY A 73 -18.63 34.04 -7.20
CA GLY A 73 -17.70 34.71 -8.14
C GLY A 73 -16.36 33.97 -8.33
N ALA A 74 -16.04 32.96 -7.49
CA ALA A 74 -14.83 32.16 -7.56
C ALA A 74 -14.94 30.89 -8.43
N TRP A 75 -15.96 30.79 -9.30
CA TRP A 75 -16.21 29.57 -10.10
C TRP A 75 -15.00 29.11 -10.95
N GLY A 76 -14.17 30.04 -11.45
CA GLY A 76 -12.95 29.70 -12.20
C GLY A 76 -11.91 28.98 -11.34
N LEU A 77 -11.78 29.35 -10.07
CA LEU A 77 -10.94 28.64 -9.09
C LEU A 77 -11.53 27.28 -8.74
N ALA A 78 -12.86 27.18 -8.64
CA ALA A 78 -13.55 25.91 -8.44
C ALA A 78 -13.30 24.94 -9.60
N LEU A 79 -13.31 25.41 -10.85
CA LEU A 79 -12.98 24.61 -12.02
C LEU A 79 -11.52 24.12 -11.99
N GLY A 80 -10.58 25.00 -11.67
CA GLY A 80 -9.16 24.63 -11.54
C GLY A 80 -8.91 23.61 -10.43
N ALA A 81 -9.52 23.81 -9.26
CA ALA A 81 -9.45 22.86 -8.14
C ALA A 81 -10.12 21.53 -8.49
N ALA A 82 -11.29 21.54 -9.13
CA ALA A 82 -11.95 20.32 -9.61
C ALA A 82 -11.08 19.56 -10.63
N GLY A 83 -10.40 20.27 -11.53
CA GLY A 83 -9.43 19.69 -12.45
C GLY A 83 -8.28 18.98 -11.70
N LEU A 84 -7.66 19.64 -10.72
CA LEU A 84 -6.58 19.08 -9.90
C LEU A 84 -7.04 17.87 -9.06
N TRP A 85 -8.21 17.94 -8.44
CA TRP A 85 -8.76 16.80 -7.71
C TRP A 85 -9.19 15.66 -8.66
N GLY A 86 -9.63 16.01 -9.88
CA GLY A 86 -9.91 15.04 -10.94
C GLY A 86 -8.66 14.29 -11.38
N THR A 87 -7.53 14.97 -11.58
CA THR A 87 -6.28 14.29 -11.99
C THR A 87 -5.79 13.29 -10.95
N LEU A 88 -6.01 13.54 -9.66
CA LEU A 88 -5.72 12.58 -8.57
C LEU A 88 -6.53 11.27 -8.65
N SER A 89 -7.54 11.17 -9.52
CA SER A 89 -8.30 9.94 -9.78
C SER A 89 -7.82 9.13 -11.00
N PHE A 90 -6.92 9.66 -11.82
CA PHE A 90 -6.58 9.08 -13.12
C PHE A 90 -5.10 8.73 -13.33
N ASP A 91 -4.28 8.69 -12.27
CA ASP A 91 -2.82 8.50 -12.33
C ASP A 91 -2.08 9.84 -12.49
N VAL A 92 -1.55 10.35 -11.38
CA VAL A 92 -0.48 11.36 -11.45
C VAL A 92 0.80 10.70 -11.00
N THR A 93 1.74 10.65 -11.94
CA THR A 93 3.17 10.30 -11.82
C THR A 93 3.75 10.57 -10.43
N GLY A 94 4.82 9.87 -10.03
CA GLY A 94 5.44 9.85 -8.68
C GLY A 94 5.73 11.17 -7.92
N TYR A 95 5.26 12.33 -8.41
CA TYR A 95 5.14 13.64 -7.77
C TYR A 95 3.92 13.82 -6.85
N MET A 96 3.34 12.73 -6.32
CA MET A 96 2.13 12.78 -5.50
C MET A 96 2.15 13.83 -4.36
N PRO A 97 3.26 14.02 -3.61
CA PRO A 97 3.30 15.03 -2.55
C PRO A 97 3.10 16.46 -3.07
N SER A 98 3.75 16.82 -4.18
CA SER A 98 3.69 18.16 -4.76
C SER A 98 2.33 18.45 -5.40
N VAL A 99 1.77 17.48 -6.13
CA VAL A 99 0.45 17.63 -6.78
C VAL A 99 -0.65 17.67 -5.73
N MET A 100 -0.54 16.88 -4.66
CA MET A 100 -1.46 16.94 -3.54
C MET A 100 -1.36 18.27 -2.79
N GLY A 101 -0.14 18.78 -2.55
CA GLY A 101 0.06 20.12 -2.01
C GLY A 101 -0.61 21.20 -2.86
N LEU A 102 -0.48 21.13 -4.19
CA LEU A 102 -1.14 22.03 -5.12
C LEU A 102 -2.67 21.88 -5.10
N ALA A 103 -3.19 20.65 -5.02
CA ALA A 103 -4.63 20.39 -4.95
C ALA A 103 -5.26 20.98 -3.67
N PHE A 104 -4.57 20.86 -2.54
CA PHE A 104 -4.98 21.51 -1.29
C PHE A 104 -4.84 23.03 -1.34
N ALA A 105 -3.77 23.56 -1.95
CA ALA A 105 -3.58 24.99 -2.13
C ALA A 105 -4.68 25.60 -3.02
N ALA A 106 -5.02 24.93 -4.12
CA ALA A 106 -6.12 25.34 -5.01
C ALA A 106 -7.47 25.30 -4.28
N LEU A 107 -7.73 24.25 -3.49
CA LEU A 107 -8.93 24.17 -2.65
C LEU A 107 -8.96 25.31 -1.61
N GLY A 108 -7.82 25.65 -1.01
CA GLY A 108 -7.68 26.81 -0.13
C GLY A 108 -7.98 28.14 -0.82
N ALA A 109 -7.52 28.32 -2.06
CA ALA A 109 -7.81 29.50 -2.87
C ALA A 109 -9.32 29.63 -3.17
N THR A 110 -10.05 28.52 -3.32
CA THR A 110 -11.51 28.55 -3.49
C THR A 110 -12.27 29.04 -2.26
N SER A 111 -11.63 29.05 -1.08
CA SER A 111 -12.24 29.46 0.19
C SER A 111 -12.12 30.95 0.49
N GLN A 112 -11.35 31.71 -0.29
CA GLN A 112 -11.28 33.15 -0.10
C GLN A 112 -12.58 33.81 -0.54
N PRO A 113 -13.20 34.68 0.30
CA PRO A 113 -14.37 35.41 -0.11
C PRO A 113 -14.01 36.24 -1.34
N ALA A 114 -14.68 35.98 -2.47
CA ALA A 114 -14.59 36.84 -3.64
C ALA A 114 -14.85 38.26 -3.16
N ALA A 115 -13.87 39.15 -3.34
CA ALA A 115 -13.95 40.54 -2.91
C ALA A 115 -15.10 41.21 -3.66
N LYS A 116 -16.31 41.14 -3.11
CA LYS A 116 -17.49 41.95 -3.41
C LYS A 116 -18.59 41.58 -2.40
N THR A 117 -18.79 42.52 -1.47
CA THR A 117 -20.03 42.73 -0.69
C THR A 117 -20.58 41.53 0.08
N ALA A 118 -20.15 41.38 1.33
CA ALA A 118 -21.01 40.83 2.37
C ALA A 118 -20.72 41.52 3.70
N VAL A 119 -21.71 42.29 4.13
CA VAL A 119 -21.88 42.88 5.46
C VAL A 119 -21.44 41.91 6.54
N ALA A 120 -20.73 42.44 7.54
CA ALA A 120 -20.33 41.82 8.78
C ALA A 120 -21.53 41.24 9.56
N ARG A 121 -22.05 40.09 9.13
CA ARG A 121 -22.98 39.24 9.89
C ARG A 121 -22.61 37.78 9.65
N GLY A 122 -21.99 37.17 10.66
CA GLY A 122 -21.96 35.71 10.80
C GLY A 122 -20.61 35.00 10.89
N PHE A 123 -19.48 35.69 11.14
CA PHE A 123 -18.16 35.03 11.19
C PHE A 123 -17.45 35.06 12.56
N GLN A 124 -18.19 35.29 13.65
CA GLN A 124 -17.64 35.14 15.02
C GLN A 124 -17.68 33.68 15.53
N GLY A 125 -18.42 32.78 14.88
CA GLY A 125 -18.46 31.35 15.25
C GLY A 125 -17.29 30.51 14.71
N ASP A 126 -16.49 31.03 13.78
CA ASP A 126 -15.55 30.22 12.98
C ASP A 126 -14.07 30.40 13.41
N LEU A 127 -13.78 31.37 14.29
CA LEU A 127 -12.39 31.60 14.74
C LEU A 127 -11.91 30.46 15.66
N VAL A 128 -12.74 30.03 16.61
CA VAL A 128 -12.43 28.93 17.54
C VAL A 128 -12.33 27.60 16.78
N LEU A 129 -13.18 27.38 15.78
CA LEU A 129 -13.13 26.17 14.96
C LEU A 129 -11.87 26.14 14.08
N ARG A 130 -11.53 27.26 13.43
CA ARG A 130 -10.32 27.38 12.59
C ARG A 130 -9.03 27.30 13.40
N TRP A 131 -8.93 28.01 14.52
CA TRP A 131 -7.76 27.95 15.39
C TRP A 131 -7.69 26.62 16.14
N GLY A 132 -8.83 26.03 16.52
CA GLY A 132 -8.89 24.72 17.14
C GLY A 132 -8.40 23.62 16.20
N VAL A 133 -8.88 23.59 14.95
CA VAL A 133 -8.41 22.64 13.92
C VAL A 133 -6.93 22.85 13.62
N THR A 134 -6.49 24.11 13.51
CA THR A 134 -5.07 24.43 13.27
C THR A 134 -4.19 23.97 14.44
N ALA A 135 -4.57 24.28 15.68
CA ALA A 135 -3.84 23.90 16.88
C ALA A 135 -3.79 22.38 17.04
N VAL A 136 -4.89 21.67 16.80
CA VAL A 136 -4.92 20.20 16.82
C VAL A 136 -4.02 19.63 15.72
N THR A 137 -4.05 20.17 14.51
CA THR A 137 -3.19 19.70 13.40
C THR A 137 -1.72 19.90 13.71
N VAL A 138 -1.36 21.08 14.24
CA VAL A 138 0.02 21.39 14.66
C VAL A 138 0.44 20.49 15.82
N ALA A 139 -0.42 20.30 16.83
CA ALA A 139 -0.11 19.43 17.97
C ALA A 139 0.09 17.97 17.55
N LEU A 140 -0.74 17.45 16.64
CA LEU A 140 -0.58 16.12 16.07
C LEU A 140 0.71 16.01 15.26
N GLY A 141 1.05 17.04 14.47
CA GLY A 141 2.33 17.11 13.77
C GLY A 141 3.52 17.08 14.73
N VAL A 142 3.52 17.93 15.75
CA VAL A 142 4.56 17.95 16.78
C VAL A 142 4.66 16.61 17.51
N TRP A 143 3.53 16.01 17.89
CA TRP A 143 3.51 14.70 18.54
C TRP A 143 4.09 13.59 17.64
N TRP A 144 3.78 13.63 16.34
CA TRP A 144 4.29 12.67 15.36
C TRP A 144 5.82 12.80 15.20
N PHE A 145 6.32 14.03 15.05
CA PHE A 145 7.75 14.30 14.81
C PHE A 145 8.58 14.50 16.08
N ALA A 146 7.99 14.41 17.27
CA ALA A 146 8.72 14.51 18.52
C ALA A 146 9.77 13.39 18.64
N PRO A 147 10.96 13.67 19.20
CA PRO A 147 12.00 12.66 19.35
C PRO A 147 11.51 11.46 20.17
N CYS A 148 11.97 10.27 19.79
CA CYS A 148 11.64 9.02 20.46
C CYS A 148 12.77 8.62 21.41
N SER A 149 12.44 8.16 22.62
CA SER A 149 13.42 7.63 23.57
C SER A 149 13.85 6.19 23.26
N ASP A 150 12.95 5.40 22.66
CA ASP A 150 13.19 4.04 22.20
C ASP A 150 12.67 3.87 20.77
N ALA A 151 13.57 3.52 19.84
CA ALA A 151 13.24 3.48 18.42
C ALA A 151 12.26 2.34 18.09
N VAL A 152 12.37 1.19 18.76
CA VAL A 152 11.50 0.03 18.52
C VAL A 152 10.07 0.33 18.96
N SER A 153 9.89 0.81 20.20
CA SER A 153 8.59 1.20 20.72
C SER A 153 7.96 2.32 19.89
N CYS A 154 8.75 3.31 19.46
CA CYS A 154 8.21 4.39 18.62
C CYS A 154 7.69 3.89 17.28
N ALA A 155 8.48 3.06 16.60
CA ALA A 155 8.11 2.48 15.31
C ALA A 155 6.83 1.64 15.42
N LEU A 156 6.67 0.85 16.48
CA LEU A 156 5.51 -0.04 16.66
C LEU A 156 4.27 0.67 17.23
N THR A 157 4.44 1.64 18.14
CA THR A 157 3.32 2.26 18.85
C THR A 157 2.88 3.59 18.25
N ARG A 158 3.80 4.53 18.03
CA ARG A 158 3.50 5.86 17.48
C ARG A 158 3.34 5.80 15.97
N HIS A 159 4.33 5.22 15.29
CA HIS A 159 4.33 5.11 13.83
C HIS A 159 3.71 3.81 13.32
N ARG A 160 3.16 3.00 14.26
CA ARG A 160 2.24 1.90 13.97
C ARG A 160 2.74 0.91 12.91
N GLY A 161 4.02 0.58 12.96
CA GLY A 161 4.68 -0.35 12.05
C GLY A 161 4.97 0.23 10.67
N SER A 162 5.33 1.51 10.58
CA SER A 162 5.74 2.18 9.33
C SER A 162 6.83 1.38 8.60
N ARG A 163 6.63 1.12 7.30
CA ARG A 163 7.51 0.28 6.49
C ARG A 163 8.96 0.77 6.48
N GLU A 164 9.18 2.07 6.33
CA GLU A 164 10.52 2.65 6.22
C GLU A 164 11.32 2.45 7.51
N GLU A 165 10.70 2.75 8.65
CA GLU A 165 11.33 2.59 9.96
C GLU A 165 11.56 1.13 10.32
N ILE A 166 10.57 0.26 10.11
CA ILE A 166 10.73 -1.17 10.40
C ILE A 166 11.79 -1.80 9.51
N THR A 167 11.88 -1.41 8.23
CA THR A 167 12.92 -1.93 7.33
C THR A 167 14.31 -1.51 7.82
N ALA A 168 14.47 -0.24 8.22
CA ALA A 168 15.73 0.27 8.76
C ALA A 168 16.11 -0.42 10.08
N LEU A 169 15.16 -0.54 11.01
CA LEU A 169 15.35 -1.19 12.32
C LEU A 169 15.66 -2.68 12.16
N ALA A 170 14.93 -3.40 11.31
CA ALA A 170 15.13 -4.83 11.12
C ALA A 170 16.56 -5.14 10.64
N ALA A 171 17.15 -4.28 9.82
CA ALA A 171 18.52 -4.45 9.34
C ALA A 171 19.58 -4.35 10.45
N SER A 172 19.34 -3.54 11.48
CA SER A 172 20.29 -3.30 12.57
C SER A 172 20.09 -4.17 13.81
N LEU A 173 18.93 -4.81 13.95
CA LEU A 173 18.60 -5.61 15.14
C LEU A 173 19.24 -7.01 15.09
N GLU A 174 19.56 -7.54 16.27
CA GLU A 174 19.92 -8.96 16.45
C GLU A 174 18.78 -9.90 16.03
N PRO A 175 19.06 -11.16 15.65
CA PRO A 175 18.06 -12.08 15.10
C PRO A 175 16.81 -12.26 15.96
N ALA A 176 16.95 -12.44 17.28
CA ALA A 176 15.81 -12.65 18.18
C ALA A 176 14.93 -11.39 18.28
N SER A 177 15.54 -10.22 18.50
CA SER A 177 14.83 -8.95 18.55
C SER A 177 14.16 -8.60 17.22
N ARG A 178 14.84 -8.88 16.11
CA ARG A 178 14.30 -8.71 14.75
C ARG A 178 13.05 -9.55 14.54
N GLN A 179 13.05 -10.81 14.95
CA GLN A 179 11.88 -11.68 14.83
C GLN A 179 10.68 -11.13 15.62
N GLY A 180 10.90 -10.70 16.87
CA GLY A 180 9.84 -10.08 17.68
C GLY A 180 9.24 -8.83 17.03
N VAL A 181 10.09 -7.94 16.50
CA VAL A 181 9.65 -6.72 15.80
C VAL A 181 8.88 -7.05 14.53
N LEU A 182 9.34 -8.02 13.73
CA LEU A 182 8.64 -8.43 12.51
C LEU A 182 7.29 -9.09 12.81
N GLN A 183 7.17 -9.88 13.88
CA GLN A 183 5.90 -10.46 14.30
C GLN A 183 4.88 -9.39 14.72
N GLU A 184 5.31 -8.43 15.54
CA GLU A 184 4.42 -7.35 15.97
C GLU A 184 4.06 -6.43 14.79
N THR A 185 5.00 -6.17 13.89
CA THR A 185 4.73 -5.44 12.64
C THR A 185 3.70 -6.18 11.78
N LYS A 186 3.79 -7.51 11.67
CA LYS A 186 2.82 -8.33 10.95
C LYS A 186 1.43 -8.25 11.58
N ARG A 187 1.34 -8.18 12.92
CA ARG A 187 0.07 -7.97 13.63
C ARG A 187 -0.55 -6.61 13.28
N LEU A 188 0.26 -5.57 13.18
CA LEU A 188 -0.16 -4.22 12.81
C LEU A 188 -0.50 -4.09 11.30
N ASN A 189 0.10 -4.95 10.47
CA ASN A 189 -0.01 -4.93 9.01
C ASN A 189 -0.36 -6.33 8.45
N PRO A 190 -1.53 -6.90 8.81
CA PRO A 190 -1.83 -8.33 8.59
C PRO A 190 -1.99 -8.75 7.13
N ARG A 191 -2.07 -7.80 6.19
CA ARG A 191 -2.25 -8.05 4.75
C ARG A 191 -1.06 -7.59 3.91
N SER A 192 0.05 -7.26 4.56
CA SER A 192 1.17 -6.63 3.90
C SER A 192 2.29 -7.61 3.57
N LEU A 193 2.41 -7.94 2.28
CA LEU A 193 3.43 -8.87 1.78
C LEU A 193 4.87 -8.42 2.11
N TRP A 194 5.11 -7.11 2.27
CA TRP A 194 6.45 -6.61 2.57
C TRP A 194 6.99 -7.11 3.91
N VAL A 195 6.15 -7.34 4.91
CA VAL A 195 6.60 -7.86 6.22
C VAL A 195 7.07 -9.30 6.05
N ASP A 196 6.32 -10.11 5.32
CA ASP A 196 6.70 -11.49 5.00
C ASP A 196 7.97 -11.54 4.14
N ASN A 197 8.18 -10.58 3.23
CA ASN A 197 9.44 -10.45 2.49
C ASN A 197 10.64 -10.09 3.37
N LEU A 198 10.44 -9.24 4.39
CA LEU A 198 11.49 -8.99 5.38
C LEU A 198 11.79 -10.24 6.21
N SER A 199 10.76 -10.97 6.64
CA SER A 199 10.94 -12.25 7.32
C SER A 199 11.66 -13.28 6.43
N PHE A 200 11.36 -13.31 5.13
CA PHE A 200 12.03 -14.20 4.18
C PHE A 200 13.51 -13.84 4.03
N THR A 201 13.83 -12.55 3.90
CA THR A 201 15.22 -12.07 3.84
C THR A 201 15.98 -12.33 5.13
N ALA A 202 15.30 -12.22 6.27
CA ALA A 202 15.87 -12.42 7.60
C ALA A 202 16.03 -13.90 7.99
N ALA A 203 15.36 -14.83 7.29
CA ALA A 203 15.40 -16.25 7.60
C ALA A 203 16.79 -16.84 7.38
N THR A 204 17.31 -17.47 8.42
CA THR A 204 18.70 -17.96 8.52
C THR A 204 18.82 -19.42 8.12
N THR A 205 17.76 -20.21 8.29
CA THR A 205 17.74 -21.64 7.94
C THR A 205 16.85 -21.92 6.73
N ALA A 206 17.13 -23.02 6.03
CA ALA A 206 16.27 -23.48 4.94
C ALA A 206 14.85 -23.82 5.44
N LEU A 207 14.71 -24.33 6.66
CA LEU A 207 13.39 -24.62 7.26
C LEU A 207 12.59 -23.33 7.52
N GLU A 208 13.22 -22.30 8.10
CA GLU A 208 12.60 -21.00 8.31
C GLU A 208 12.17 -20.37 6.98
N ARG A 209 13.04 -20.42 5.97
CA ARG A 209 12.72 -19.92 4.61
C ARG A 209 11.54 -20.65 4.01
N LEU A 210 11.49 -21.97 4.14
CA LEU A 210 10.38 -22.78 3.65
C LEU A 210 9.07 -22.39 4.33
N GLU A 211 9.08 -22.19 5.65
CA GLU A 211 7.88 -21.83 6.41
C GLU A 211 7.35 -20.44 6.05
N VAL A 212 8.24 -19.45 5.89
CA VAL A 212 7.84 -18.13 5.41
C VAL A 212 7.24 -18.22 4.00
N LEU A 213 7.87 -18.97 3.09
CA LEU A 213 7.38 -19.13 1.72
C LEU A 213 6.04 -19.89 1.64
N ARG A 214 5.79 -20.85 2.54
CA ARG A 214 4.47 -21.48 2.71
C ARG A 214 3.43 -20.42 3.07
N GLY A 215 3.72 -19.57 4.06
CA GLY A 215 2.86 -18.47 4.46
C GLY A 215 2.58 -17.48 3.32
N ILE A 216 3.61 -17.10 2.57
CA ILE A 216 3.49 -16.19 1.42
C ILE A 216 2.60 -16.79 0.33
N THR A 217 2.91 -18.01 -0.13
CA THR A 217 2.15 -18.65 -1.22
C THR A 217 0.71 -19.01 -0.84
N ALA A 218 0.41 -19.17 0.46
CA ALA A 218 -0.94 -19.35 0.96
C ALA A 218 -1.73 -18.03 1.03
N SER A 219 -1.08 -16.95 1.48
CA SER A 219 -1.75 -15.66 1.74
C SER A 219 -1.82 -14.76 0.50
N TYR A 220 -0.86 -14.91 -0.42
CA TYR A 220 -0.69 -14.07 -1.62
C TYR A 220 -0.45 -14.92 -2.87
N PRO A 221 -1.39 -15.81 -3.24
CA PRO A 221 -1.18 -16.86 -4.23
C PRO A 221 -0.84 -16.36 -5.64
N VAL A 222 -1.21 -15.12 -5.96
CA VAL A 222 -0.96 -14.53 -7.30
C VAL A 222 0.13 -13.46 -7.29
N ALA A 223 0.81 -13.22 -6.16
CA ALA A 223 1.73 -12.10 -6.02
C ALA A 223 3.00 -12.24 -6.86
N SER A 224 3.56 -13.45 -6.94
CA SER A 224 4.70 -13.72 -7.81
C SER A 224 4.89 -15.22 -8.04
N PRO A 225 5.17 -15.66 -9.29
CA PRO A 225 5.58 -17.03 -9.55
C PRO A 225 6.93 -17.37 -8.90
N GLY A 226 7.77 -16.37 -8.63
CA GLY A 226 9.07 -16.54 -7.99
C GLY A 226 8.97 -17.18 -6.60
N TYR A 227 7.91 -16.89 -5.84
CA TYR A 227 7.69 -17.51 -4.53
C TYR A 227 7.42 -19.02 -4.62
N TYR A 228 6.69 -19.46 -5.66
CA TYR A 228 6.46 -20.89 -5.88
C TYR A 228 7.76 -21.60 -6.29
N LEU A 229 8.55 -20.97 -7.16
CA LEU A 229 9.82 -21.53 -7.61
C LEU A 229 10.81 -21.66 -6.45
N GLU A 230 10.98 -20.59 -5.67
CA GLU A 230 11.87 -20.62 -4.49
C GLU A 230 11.38 -21.59 -3.43
N ARG A 231 10.07 -21.64 -3.16
CA ARG A 231 9.51 -22.63 -2.22
C ARG A 231 9.83 -24.05 -2.65
N ALA A 232 9.66 -24.35 -3.94
CA ALA A 232 9.97 -25.68 -4.47
C ALA A 232 11.47 -26.01 -4.39
N ARG A 233 12.35 -25.03 -4.66
CA ARG A 233 13.81 -25.20 -4.53
C ARG A 233 14.23 -25.50 -3.10
N VAL A 234 13.75 -24.71 -2.15
CA VAL A 234 14.06 -24.90 -0.73
C VAL A 234 13.52 -26.24 -0.24
N ALA A 235 12.27 -26.59 -0.57
CA ALA A 235 11.70 -27.90 -0.23
C ALA A 235 12.53 -29.05 -0.82
N ALA A 236 12.93 -28.97 -2.09
CA ALA A 236 13.77 -29.99 -2.74
C ALA A 236 15.16 -30.11 -2.07
N SER A 237 15.78 -28.98 -1.66
CA SER A 237 17.07 -29.00 -0.95
C SER A 237 16.99 -29.67 0.43
N LEU A 238 15.81 -29.69 1.04
CA LEU A 238 15.51 -30.38 2.30
C LEU A 238 15.08 -31.84 2.10
N GLY A 239 15.11 -32.36 0.86
CA GLY A 239 14.63 -33.71 0.53
C GLY A 239 13.10 -33.86 0.50
N LEU A 240 12.34 -32.75 0.62
CA LEU A 240 10.88 -32.73 0.63
C LEU A 240 10.30 -32.71 -0.80
N ASN A 241 10.71 -33.67 -1.63
CA ASN A 241 10.33 -33.74 -3.05
C ASN A 241 8.80 -33.73 -3.29
N PRO A 242 7.97 -34.45 -2.52
CA PRO A 242 6.51 -34.40 -2.69
C PRO A 242 5.93 -32.99 -2.52
N GLU A 243 6.45 -32.21 -1.56
CA GLU A 243 6.02 -30.83 -1.36
C GLU A 243 6.50 -29.92 -2.49
N ALA A 244 7.74 -30.08 -2.94
CA ALA A 244 8.28 -29.31 -4.06
C ALA A 244 7.45 -29.53 -5.34
N ILE A 245 7.10 -30.78 -5.64
CA ILE A 245 6.23 -31.13 -6.77
C ILE A 245 4.85 -30.47 -6.62
N LYS A 246 4.18 -30.65 -5.48
CA LYS A 246 2.86 -30.05 -5.23
C LYS A 246 2.88 -28.52 -5.34
N THR A 247 3.97 -27.90 -4.90
CA THR A 247 4.17 -26.45 -5.00
C THR A 247 4.28 -26.01 -6.46
N LEU A 248 5.09 -26.69 -7.27
CA LEU A 248 5.25 -26.38 -8.70
C LEU A 248 3.94 -26.57 -9.46
N GLU A 249 3.20 -27.65 -9.19
CA GLU A 249 1.90 -27.91 -9.81
C GLU A 249 0.86 -26.85 -9.42
N ALA A 250 0.84 -26.41 -8.16
CA ALA A 250 -0.01 -25.31 -7.73
C ALA A 250 0.36 -24.00 -8.44
N GLY A 251 1.66 -23.68 -8.52
CA GLY A 251 2.16 -22.52 -9.23
C GLY A 251 1.81 -22.55 -10.71
N LEU A 252 1.96 -23.70 -11.39
CA LEU A 252 1.73 -23.83 -12.83
C LEU A 252 0.25 -23.70 -13.21
N ARG A 253 -0.67 -23.98 -12.27
CA ARG A 253 -2.10 -23.72 -12.46
C ARG A 253 -2.44 -22.22 -12.39
N ILE A 254 -1.70 -21.46 -11.60
CA ILE A 254 -1.92 -20.01 -11.42
C ILE A 254 -1.16 -19.21 -12.49
N PHE A 255 0.06 -19.64 -12.78
CA PHE A 255 0.99 -19.04 -13.74
C PHE A 255 1.32 -20.09 -14.82
N PRO A 256 0.47 -20.29 -15.84
CA PRO A 256 0.76 -21.21 -16.93
C PRO A 256 2.05 -20.85 -17.66
N VAL A 257 2.73 -21.85 -18.24
CA VAL A 257 3.91 -21.63 -19.08
C VAL A 257 3.55 -20.70 -20.24
N GLY A 258 4.40 -19.70 -20.52
CA GLY A 258 4.14 -18.71 -21.55
C GLY A 258 3.24 -17.56 -21.10
N SER A 259 2.88 -17.51 -19.81
CA SER A 259 2.28 -16.30 -19.22
C SER A 259 3.23 -15.12 -19.40
N VAL A 260 2.67 -13.99 -19.81
CA VAL A 260 3.40 -12.73 -20.00
C VAL A 260 2.88 -11.68 -19.03
N SER A 261 3.76 -10.81 -18.54
CA SER A 261 3.34 -9.65 -17.75
C SER A 261 2.55 -8.67 -18.61
N ALA A 262 1.47 -8.14 -18.07
CA ALA A 262 0.76 -7.01 -18.65
C ALA A 262 1.51 -5.71 -18.29
N GLY A 263 2.29 -5.21 -19.24
CA GLY A 263 3.11 -4.00 -19.10
C GLY A 263 4.58 -4.24 -19.43
N VAL A 264 5.31 -3.18 -19.79
CA VAL A 264 6.76 -3.26 -20.09
C VAL A 264 7.53 -3.42 -18.77
N PRO A 265 8.38 -4.45 -18.60
CA PRO A 265 9.23 -4.54 -17.41
C PRO A 265 10.14 -3.32 -17.34
N LEU A 266 9.96 -2.51 -16.30
CA LEU A 266 10.82 -1.38 -15.98
C LEU A 266 12.15 -1.93 -15.41
N ARG A 267 13.01 -2.45 -16.30
CA ARG A 267 14.32 -3.11 -16.06
C ARG A 267 14.25 -4.48 -15.34
N GLY A 268 15.06 -5.42 -15.84
CA GLY A 268 15.24 -6.76 -15.28
C GLY A 268 14.56 -7.87 -16.08
N THR A 269 14.90 -9.13 -15.79
CA THR A 269 14.22 -10.31 -16.35
C THR A 269 12.84 -10.45 -15.74
N ASP A 270 11.81 -10.65 -16.57
CA ASP A 270 10.44 -10.87 -16.08
C ASP A 270 10.39 -12.15 -15.22
N PRO A 271 9.89 -12.09 -13.96
CA PRO A 271 9.70 -13.29 -13.14
C PRO A 271 8.88 -14.39 -13.84
N LEU A 272 7.95 -14.04 -14.72
CA LEU A 272 7.16 -15.01 -15.50
C LEU A 272 7.99 -15.72 -16.58
N GLU A 273 9.01 -15.07 -17.13
CA GLU A 273 9.93 -15.69 -18.08
C GLU A 273 10.82 -16.72 -17.39
N VAL A 274 11.42 -16.34 -16.25
CA VAL A 274 12.21 -17.24 -15.40
C VAL A 274 11.37 -18.44 -14.98
N TRP A 275 10.15 -18.18 -14.51
CA TRP A 275 9.18 -19.22 -14.12
C TRP A 275 8.86 -20.18 -15.26
N SER A 276 8.48 -19.64 -16.44
CA SER A 276 8.10 -20.44 -17.61
C SER A 276 9.22 -21.36 -18.06
N ARG A 277 10.48 -20.94 -17.90
CA ARG A 277 11.66 -21.73 -18.22
C ARG A 277 11.97 -22.77 -17.13
N GLU A 278 11.99 -22.36 -15.87
CA GLU A 278 12.63 -23.15 -14.81
C GLU A 278 11.68 -24.08 -14.06
N ALA A 279 10.40 -23.71 -13.91
CA ALA A 279 9.43 -24.53 -13.18
C ALA A 279 9.18 -25.89 -13.86
N PRO A 280 8.99 -25.99 -15.19
CA PRO A 280 8.80 -27.29 -15.85
C PRO A 280 10.04 -28.19 -15.76
N ILE A 281 11.24 -27.59 -15.88
CA ILE A 281 12.52 -28.32 -15.78
C ILE A 281 12.68 -28.91 -14.38
N LEU A 282 12.46 -28.10 -13.34
CA LEU A 282 12.56 -28.57 -11.96
C LEU A 282 11.51 -29.65 -11.66
N LEU A 283 10.27 -29.48 -12.13
CA LEU A 283 9.21 -30.48 -11.96
C LEU A 283 9.57 -31.81 -12.63
N ALA A 284 10.08 -31.76 -13.86
CA ALA A 284 10.52 -32.94 -14.58
C ALA A 284 11.69 -33.64 -13.87
N ARG A 285 12.64 -32.89 -13.29
CA ARG A 285 13.76 -33.45 -12.51
C ARG A 285 13.27 -34.17 -11.25
N LEU A 286 12.34 -33.56 -10.51
CA LEU A 286 11.84 -34.10 -9.24
C LEU A 286 10.94 -35.33 -9.40
N ARG A 287 10.31 -35.50 -10.57
CA ARG A 287 9.47 -36.66 -10.90
C ARG A 287 10.27 -37.86 -11.40
N ARG A 288 11.56 -37.69 -11.70
CA ARG A 288 12.41 -38.83 -12.06
C ARG A 288 12.65 -39.68 -10.80
N PRO A 289 12.53 -41.01 -10.92
CA PRO A 289 12.77 -41.93 -9.81
C PRO A 289 14.22 -41.87 -9.32
#